data_AF-A0A0N1HTR9-F1
#
_entry.id   AF-A0A0N1HTR9-F1
#
_cell.length_a   1.000
_cell.length_b   1.000
_cell.length_c   1.000
_cell.angle_alpha   90.00
_cell.angle_beta   90.00
_cell.angle_gamma   90.00
#
_symmetry.space_group_name_H-M   'P 1'
#
loop_
_entity.id
_entity.type
_entity.pdbx_description
1 polymer ?
#
loop_
_entity_poly.entity_id
_entity_poly.type
_entity_poly.pdbx_seq_one_letter_code
_entity_poly.pdbx_strand_id
1 'polypeptide(L)'
;MSKYESTIVVTGGTAGLGVEAASLIAKQSPNKLVVIASRSSNDALAHIKASNVEYIPLDLSKSQNIREFVQKLQSYPPISALLLNAALQFPAEVGFYDSGIERTFAITHVGNTLLFHLLAPRLTNDARIIITASGVHYTAKEEKTGMPEPNFTTAADVARPDPKTATKDGRQRYTTAKLANILWMYALERRIRKYNKPWTVNSFDPGLMPGSGLARDYDAISRFIWFHIFPRITPLVRLIFGTDNIHTTAESGAALARLAVDSNLKTVTGKYFEGLKERPSSTDSRNEVKQEDLWNWTVAELAKDEAEKRRFESLD
;
A
#
# COMPACT_ATOMS: atom_id res chain seq x y z
N MET A 1 26.71 -12.80 12.88
CA MET A 1 26.34 -11.48 12.32
C MET A 1 25.59 -11.73 11.02
N SER A 2 24.49 -11.01 10.76
CA SER A 2 23.75 -11.16 9.49
C SER A 2 24.66 -10.79 8.31
N LYS A 3 24.53 -11.51 7.18
CA LYS A 3 25.22 -11.18 5.92
C LYS A 3 24.71 -9.89 5.25
N TYR A 4 23.60 -9.34 5.72
CA TYR A 4 22.95 -8.16 5.17
C TYR A 4 22.92 -7.01 6.18
N GLU A 5 23.12 -5.79 5.68
CA GLU A 5 23.15 -4.56 6.49
C GLU A 5 21.78 -4.16 7.02
N SER A 6 20.75 -4.34 6.18
CA SER A 6 19.36 -3.98 6.50
C SER A 6 18.38 -4.83 5.70
N THR A 7 17.10 -4.71 6.05
CA THR A 7 15.97 -5.41 5.44
C THR A 7 15.09 -4.42 4.68
N ILE A 8 14.55 -4.84 3.54
CA ILE A 8 13.48 -4.15 2.82
C ILE A 8 12.27 -5.09 2.81
N VAL A 9 11.14 -4.65 3.38
CA VAL A 9 9.92 -5.45 3.45
C VAL A 9 8.94 -4.98 2.38
N VAL A 10 8.43 -5.91 1.57
CA VAL A 10 7.47 -5.65 0.48
C VAL A 10 6.19 -6.46 0.70
N THR A 11 5.09 -5.80 1.07
CA THR A 11 3.79 -6.47 1.14
C THR A 11 3.19 -6.66 -0.25
N GLY A 12 2.59 -7.82 -0.53
CA GLY A 12 2.02 -8.12 -1.85
C GLY A 12 3.08 -8.34 -2.93
N GLY A 13 4.32 -8.68 -2.56
CA GLY A 13 5.46 -8.84 -3.48
C GLY A 13 5.47 -10.14 -4.31
N THR A 14 4.38 -10.89 -4.37
CA THR A 14 4.28 -12.16 -5.12
C THR A 14 3.54 -12.04 -6.45
N ALA A 15 3.05 -10.87 -6.82
CA ALA A 15 2.37 -10.67 -8.11
C ALA A 15 2.46 -9.21 -8.59
N GLY A 16 2.20 -9.01 -9.89
CA GLY A 16 2.09 -7.70 -10.51
C GLY A 16 3.31 -6.82 -10.26
N LEU A 17 3.09 -5.55 -9.96
CA LEU A 17 4.18 -4.59 -9.71
C LEU A 17 5.04 -4.94 -8.48
N GLY A 18 4.47 -5.68 -7.50
CA GLY A 18 5.16 -6.00 -6.25
C GLY A 18 6.34 -6.96 -6.46
N VAL A 19 6.16 -7.98 -7.31
CA VAL A 19 7.26 -8.91 -7.66
C VAL A 19 8.31 -8.22 -8.53
N GLU A 20 7.89 -7.35 -9.44
CA GLU A 20 8.81 -6.55 -10.28
C GLU A 20 9.67 -5.62 -9.42
N ALA A 21 9.04 -4.91 -8.48
CA ALA A 21 9.72 -4.05 -7.52
C ALA A 21 10.70 -4.84 -6.66
N ALA A 22 10.27 -5.96 -6.06
CA ALA A 22 11.12 -6.80 -5.23
C ALA A 22 12.34 -7.34 -6.01
N SER A 23 12.14 -7.79 -7.25
CA SER A 23 13.21 -8.26 -8.14
C SER A 23 14.22 -7.18 -8.46
N LEU A 24 13.76 -5.96 -8.79
CA LEU A 24 14.64 -4.82 -9.06
C LEU A 24 15.40 -4.36 -7.82
N ILE A 25 14.73 -4.24 -6.68
CA ILE A 25 15.35 -3.88 -5.40
C ILE A 25 16.44 -4.90 -5.03
N ALA A 26 16.16 -6.20 -5.14
CA ALA A 26 17.11 -7.24 -4.80
C ALA A 26 18.38 -7.16 -5.65
N LYS A 27 18.25 -6.87 -6.95
CA LYS A 27 19.37 -6.66 -7.88
C LYS A 27 20.16 -5.38 -7.59
N GLN A 28 19.47 -4.28 -7.25
CA GLN A 28 20.10 -2.97 -7.01
C GLN A 28 20.72 -2.86 -5.62
N SER A 29 20.30 -3.68 -4.66
CA SER A 29 20.74 -3.65 -3.26
C SER A 29 21.18 -5.03 -2.77
N PRO A 30 22.26 -5.63 -3.33
CA PRO A 30 22.70 -6.98 -2.98
C PRO A 30 23.14 -7.15 -1.52
N ASN A 31 23.48 -6.04 -0.85
CA ASN A 31 23.83 -5.98 0.57
C ASN A 31 22.61 -5.90 1.51
N LYS A 32 21.39 -5.81 0.97
CA LYS A 32 20.14 -5.78 1.74
C LYS A 32 19.34 -7.07 1.54
N LEU A 33 18.63 -7.47 2.58
CA LEU A 33 17.68 -8.58 2.53
C LEU A 33 16.32 -8.07 2.07
N VAL A 34 15.77 -8.61 0.98
CA VAL A 34 14.40 -8.31 0.55
C VAL A 34 13.47 -9.38 1.09
N VAL A 35 12.54 -8.98 1.97
CA VAL A 35 11.49 -9.86 2.48
C VAL A 35 10.20 -9.60 1.71
N ILE A 36 9.73 -10.61 0.99
CA ILE A 36 8.44 -10.61 0.31
C ILE A 36 7.39 -11.18 1.25
N ALA A 37 6.37 -10.38 1.54
CA ALA A 37 5.31 -10.72 2.47
C ALA A 37 3.96 -10.83 1.74
N SER A 38 3.39 -12.04 1.66
CA SER A 38 2.05 -12.25 1.10
C SER A 38 1.43 -13.55 1.60
N ARG A 39 0.15 -13.81 1.30
CA ARG A 39 -0.57 -15.01 1.79
C ARG A 39 -0.06 -16.32 1.19
N SER A 40 0.41 -16.30 -0.05
CA SER A 40 0.77 -17.50 -0.79
C SER A 40 2.10 -17.32 -1.49
N SER A 41 3.02 -18.26 -1.29
CA SER A 41 4.15 -18.44 -2.19
C SER A 41 3.60 -19.03 -3.47
N ASN A 42 3.65 -18.26 -4.54
CA ASN A 42 3.43 -18.77 -5.88
C ASN A 42 4.79 -18.93 -6.58
N ASP A 43 4.77 -19.40 -7.82
CA ASP A 43 5.96 -19.51 -8.68
C ASP A 43 6.65 -18.16 -8.93
N ALA A 44 6.10 -17.04 -8.46
CA ALA A 44 6.67 -15.72 -8.68
C ALA A 44 8.05 -15.56 -8.03
N LEU A 45 8.36 -16.32 -6.98
CA LEU A 45 9.72 -16.35 -6.42
C LEU A 45 10.73 -16.95 -7.40
N ALA A 46 10.32 -17.88 -8.28
CA ALA A 46 11.19 -18.43 -9.32
C ALA A 46 11.59 -17.37 -10.36
N HIS A 47 10.83 -16.28 -10.50
CA HIS A 47 11.19 -15.15 -11.36
C HIS A 47 12.27 -14.26 -10.74
N ILE A 48 12.51 -14.37 -9.43
CA ILE A 48 13.50 -13.56 -8.72
C ILE A 48 14.83 -14.31 -8.69
N LYS A 49 15.68 -14.02 -9.66
CA LYS A 49 17.05 -14.55 -9.76
C LYS A 49 18.02 -13.78 -8.85
N ALA A 50 17.75 -13.73 -7.55
CA ALA A 50 18.60 -13.04 -6.58
C ALA A 50 18.65 -13.81 -5.25
N SER A 51 19.84 -13.96 -4.69
CA SER A 51 20.10 -14.77 -3.48
C SER A 51 19.77 -14.05 -2.16
N ASN A 52 19.38 -12.78 -2.24
CA ASN A 52 19.04 -11.91 -1.13
C ASN A 52 17.54 -11.65 -0.99
N VAL A 53 16.72 -12.61 -1.43
CA VAL A 53 15.27 -12.55 -1.31
C VAL A 53 14.78 -13.70 -0.47
N GLU A 54 13.87 -13.40 0.45
CA GLU A 54 13.20 -14.38 1.27
C GLU A 54 11.69 -14.12 1.26
N TYR A 55 10.91 -15.20 1.29
CA TYR A 55 9.46 -15.13 1.39
C TYR A 55 9.02 -15.50 2.80
N ILE A 56 8.13 -14.67 3.36
CA ILE A 56 7.49 -14.95 4.64
C ILE A 56 5.98 -14.79 4.47
N PRO A 57 5.17 -15.81 4.81
CA PRO A 57 3.72 -15.70 4.75
C PRO A 57 3.18 -14.55 5.60
N LEU A 58 2.29 -13.74 5.02
CA LEU A 58 1.59 -12.64 5.68
C LEU A 58 0.16 -12.50 5.15
N ASP A 59 -0.80 -12.62 6.06
CA ASP A 59 -2.20 -12.32 5.85
C ASP A 59 -2.59 -11.04 6.59
N LEU A 60 -2.65 -9.94 5.85
CA LEU A 60 -3.01 -8.62 6.38
C LEU A 60 -4.45 -8.53 6.89
N SER A 61 -5.31 -9.51 6.60
CA SER A 61 -6.67 -9.55 7.16
C SER A 61 -6.72 -10.05 8.61
N LYS A 62 -5.62 -10.59 9.14
CA LYS A 62 -5.56 -11.23 10.47
C LYS A 62 -4.49 -10.58 11.34
N SER A 63 -4.91 -9.80 12.34
CA SER A 63 -4.01 -9.11 13.27
C SER A 63 -3.00 -10.04 13.96
N GLN A 64 -3.43 -11.25 14.35
CA GLN A 64 -2.57 -12.25 14.95
C GLN A 64 -1.47 -12.72 13.99
N ASN A 65 -1.79 -12.93 12.71
CA ASN A 65 -0.80 -13.32 11.71
C ASN A 65 0.21 -12.19 11.44
N ILE A 66 -0.23 -10.94 11.45
CA ILE A 66 0.66 -9.77 11.35
C ILE A 66 1.64 -9.74 12.53
N ARG A 67 1.17 -10.01 13.76
CA ARG A 67 2.01 -10.05 14.96
C ARG A 67 3.03 -11.18 14.90
N GLU A 68 2.64 -12.37 14.45
CA GLU A 68 3.54 -13.51 14.21
C GLU A 68 4.58 -13.22 13.13
N PHE A 69 4.19 -12.54 12.05
CA PHE A 69 5.11 -12.09 11.01
C PHE A 69 6.18 -11.15 11.59
N VAL A 70 5.78 -10.18 12.41
CA VAL A 70 6.70 -9.23 13.07
C VAL A 70 7.66 -9.95 14.02
N GLN A 71 7.19 -11.00 14.72
CA GLN A 71 8.06 -11.81 15.58
C GLN A 71 9.17 -12.52 14.78
N LYS A 72 8.86 -13.05 13.59
CA LYS A 72 9.88 -13.69 12.73
C LYS A 72 10.98 -12.71 12.33
N LEU A 73 10.61 -11.46 12.04
CA LEU A 73 11.54 -10.40 11.65
C LEU A 73 12.46 -9.90 12.79
N GLN A 74 12.23 -10.30 14.05
CA GLN A 74 13.11 -9.88 15.15
C GLN A 74 14.56 -10.35 14.97
N SER A 75 14.74 -11.51 14.34
CA SER A 75 16.07 -12.09 14.05
C SER A 75 16.76 -11.48 12.82
N TYR A 76 16.06 -10.65 12.04
CA TYR A 76 16.55 -10.09 10.78
C TYR A 76 17.34 -8.80 11.06
N PRO A 77 18.07 -8.24 10.09
CA PRO A 77 18.59 -6.88 10.18
C PRO A 77 17.49 -5.83 10.37
N PRO A 78 17.83 -4.62 10.87
CA PRO A 78 16.93 -3.47 10.91
C PRO A 78 16.33 -3.13 9.54
N ILE A 79 15.18 -2.49 9.51
CA ILE A 79 14.40 -2.27 8.27
C ILE A 79 14.72 -0.88 7.69
N SER A 80 15.29 -0.83 6.48
CA SER A 80 15.60 0.42 5.79
C SER A 80 14.52 0.88 4.82
N ALA A 81 13.61 -0.02 4.40
CA ALA A 81 12.42 0.38 3.68
C ALA A 81 11.23 -0.55 3.94
N LEU A 82 10.04 0.04 4.02
CA LEU A 82 8.77 -0.65 4.18
C LEU A 82 7.81 -0.23 3.06
N LEU A 83 7.54 -1.17 2.15
CA LEU A 83 6.66 -0.97 1.00
C LEU A 83 5.31 -1.60 1.34
N LEU A 84 4.38 -0.77 1.81
CA LEU A 84 3.00 -1.12 2.12
C LEU A 84 2.20 -1.13 0.81
N ASN A 85 2.43 -2.17 0.01
CA ASN A 85 1.93 -2.30 -1.36
C ASN A 85 0.68 -3.18 -1.48
N ALA A 86 0.52 -4.18 -0.61
CA ALA A 86 -0.62 -5.10 -0.68
C ALA A 86 -1.95 -4.36 -0.57
N ALA A 87 -2.80 -4.54 -1.58
CA ALA A 87 -4.19 -4.11 -1.60
C ALA A 87 -5.02 -5.19 -2.31
N LEU A 88 -6.31 -5.26 -2.00
CA LEU A 88 -7.28 -6.05 -2.76
C LEU A 88 -8.44 -5.16 -3.18
N GLN A 89 -9.07 -5.51 -4.30
CA GLN A 89 -10.28 -4.87 -4.78
C GLN A 89 -11.36 -5.94 -4.92
N PHE A 90 -12.50 -5.71 -4.29
CA PHE A 90 -13.68 -6.58 -4.38
C PHE A 90 -14.80 -5.81 -5.07
N PRO A 91 -14.96 -5.92 -6.39
CA PRO A 91 -15.87 -5.06 -7.16
C PRO A 91 -17.37 -5.41 -6.99
N ALA A 92 -17.69 -6.67 -6.66
CA ALA A 92 -19.06 -7.19 -6.73
C ALA A 92 -19.90 -6.83 -5.50
N GLU A 93 -19.47 -7.22 -4.29
CA GLU A 93 -20.23 -6.96 -3.06
C GLU A 93 -19.32 -6.54 -1.90
N VAL A 94 -19.82 -5.62 -1.08
CA VAL A 94 -19.21 -5.23 0.19
C VAL A 94 -19.27 -6.42 1.14
N GLY A 95 -18.10 -6.91 1.52
CA GLY A 95 -17.97 -7.99 2.48
C GLY A 95 -17.20 -7.55 3.72
N PHE A 96 -17.28 -8.36 4.77
CA PHE A 96 -16.61 -8.13 6.05
C PHE A 96 -15.72 -9.31 6.41
N TYR A 97 -14.71 -9.07 7.25
CA TYR A 97 -14.00 -10.10 8.01
C TYR A 97 -14.66 -10.31 9.37
N ASP A 98 -14.23 -11.34 10.10
CA ASP A 98 -14.78 -11.70 11.42
C ASP A 98 -14.66 -10.56 12.46
N SER A 99 -13.73 -9.62 12.26
CA SER A 99 -13.59 -8.39 13.05
C SER A 99 -14.69 -7.35 12.82
N GLY A 100 -15.60 -7.62 11.86
CA GLY A 100 -16.63 -6.69 11.41
C GLY A 100 -16.11 -5.56 10.52
N ILE A 101 -14.81 -5.53 10.17
CA ILE A 101 -14.23 -4.51 9.30
C ILE A 101 -14.47 -4.89 7.83
N GLU A 102 -14.87 -3.91 7.01
CA GLU A 102 -15.03 -4.04 5.57
C GLU A 102 -13.73 -4.57 4.91
N ARG A 103 -13.86 -5.57 4.05
CA ARG A 103 -12.73 -6.38 3.54
C ARG A 103 -11.67 -5.56 2.82
N THR A 104 -12.08 -4.61 2.00
CA THR A 104 -11.16 -3.76 1.23
C THR A 104 -10.33 -2.88 2.15
N PHE A 105 -11.00 -2.20 3.09
CA PHE A 105 -10.37 -1.33 4.07
C PHE A 105 -9.50 -2.10 5.07
N ALA A 106 -9.94 -3.29 5.50
CA ALA A 106 -9.22 -4.16 6.41
C ALA A 106 -7.81 -4.52 5.89
N ILE A 107 -7.68 -4.81 4.60
CA ILE A 107 -6.37 -5.15 4.01
C ILE A 107 -5.62 -3.90 3.58
N THR A 108 -6.28 -3.03 2.81
CA THR A 108 -5.62 -1.93 2.11
C THR A 108 -5.06 -0.90 3.09
N HIS A 109 -5.77 -0.67 4.20
CA HIS A 109 -5.40 0.30 5.24
C HIS A 109 -5.05 -0.40 6.56
N VAL A 110 -6.04 -1.01 7.24
CA VAL A 110 -5.91 -1.47 8.65
C VAL A 110 -4.73 -2.42 8.86
N GLY A 111 -4.62 -3.48 8.05
CA GLY A 111 -3.55 -4.46 8.15
C GLY A 111 -2.17 -3.87 7.85
N ASN A 112 -2.05 -3.04 6.81
CA ASN A 112 -0.78 -2.39 6.48
C ASN A 112 -0.35 -1.40 7.58
N THR A 113 -1.29 -0.65 8.15
CA THR A 113 -0.99 0.28 9.25
C THR A 113 -0.60 -0.45 10.54
N LEU A 114 -1.26 -1.57 10.87
CA LEU A 114 -0.82 -2.41 12.00
C LEU A 114 0.60 -2.93 11.78
N LEU A 115 0.90 -3.41 10.56
CA LEU A 115 2.24 -3.86 10.21
C LEU A 115 3.27 -2.74 10.40
N PHE A 116 2.97 -1.52 9.93
CA PHE A 116 3.84 -0.36 10.14
C PHE A 116 4.09 -0.11 11.63
N HIS A 117 3.04 0.02 12.43
CA HIS A 117 3.19 0.35 13.85
C HIS A 117 4.00 -0.70 14.61
N LEU A 118 3.81 -1.99 14.31
CA LEU A 118 4.56 -3.07 14.93
C LEU A 118 6.02 -3.15 14.46
N LEU A 119 6.32 -2.67 13.25
CA LEU A 119 7.68 -2.63 12.69
C LEU A 119 8.40 -1.29 12.93
N ALA A 120 7.70 -0.24 13.35
CA ALA A 120 8.28 1.08 13.61
C ALA A 120 9.52 1.04 14.54
N PRO A 121 9.54 0.25 15.64
CA PRO A 121 10.71 0.14 16.52
C PRO A 121 11.94 -0.52 15.85
N ARG A 122 11.75 -1.16 14.69
CA ARG A 122 12.77 -1.89 13.94
C ARG A 122 13.33 -1.10 12.76
N LEU A 123 12.81 0.09 12.49
CA LEU A 123 13.22 0.94 11.38
C LEU A 123 14.62 1.54 11.62
N THR A 124 15.42 1.67 10.54
CA THR A 124 16.71 2.37 10.60
C THR A 124 16.53 3.89 10.72
N ASN A 125 17.63 4.59 11.03
CA ASN A 125 17.69 6.06 11.10
C ASN A 125 17.54 6.78 9.73
N ASP A 126 17.14 6.08 8.69
CA ASP A 126 16.89 6.62 7.36
C ASP A 126 15.81 5.82 6.63
N ALA A 127 14.94 5.15 7.41
CA ALA A 127 13.94 4.27 6.87
C ALA A 127 12.95 5.01 5.97
N ARG A 128 12.62 4.37 4.84
CA ARG A 128 11.67 4.89 3.86
C ARG A 128 10.38 4.09 3.92
N ILE A 129 9.26 4.77 4.14
CA ILE A 129 7.94 4.17 4.14
C ILE A 129 7.22 4.59 2.85
N ILE A 130 6.80 3.61 2.06
CA ILE A 130 6.08 3.85 0.81
C ILE A 130 4.71 3.19 0.92
N ILE A 131 3.66 4.01 0.85
CA ILE A 131 2.27 3.57 0.95
C ILE A 131 1.67 3.54 -0.46
N THR A 132 1.25 2.37 -0.94
CA THR A 132 0.65 2.28 -2.27
C THR A 132 -0.81 2.72 -2.24
N ALA A 133 -1.06 3.87 -2.85
CA ALA A 133 -2.37 4.48 -3.06
C ALA A 133 -2.88 4.16 -4.48
N SER A 134 -3.59 5.08 -5.11
CA SER A 134 -4.01 5.05 -6.51
C SER A 134 -4.64 6.40 -6.92
N GLY A 135 -4.58 6.76 -8.20
CA GLY A 135 -5.23 7.96 -8.76
C GLY A 135 -6.75 8.02 -8.57
N VAL A 136 -7.40 6.90 -8.22
CA VAL A 136 -8.84 6.84 -7.93
C VAL A 136 -9.27 7.61 -6.66
N HIS A 137 -8.32 8.21 -5.93
CA HIS A 137 -8.58 9.06 -4.77
C HIS A 137 -9.04 10.49 -5.14
N TYR A 138 -8.94 10.89 -6.42
CA TYR A 138 -9.47 12.16 -6.90
C TYR A 138 -10.99 12.12 -7.05
N THR A 139 -11.63 13.28 -6.85
CA THR A 139 -13.03 13.48 -7.26
C THR A 139 -13.12 13.61 -8.79
N ALA A 140 -14.30 13.40 -9.36
CA ALA A 140 -14.53 13.53 -10.80
C ALA A 140 -14.35 14.97 -11.31
N LYS A 141 -14.39 15.96 -10.40
CA LYS A 141 -14.05 17.37 -10.69
C LYS A 141 -12.55 17.60 -10.82
N GLU A 142 -11.74 16.82 -10.11
CA GLU A 142 -10.28 16.92 -10.12
C GLU A 142 -9.68 16.05 -11.24
N GLU A 143 -10.09 14.78 -11.34
CA GLU A 143 -9.61 13.86 -12.36
C GLU A 143 -10.67 12.81 -12.71
N LYS A 144 -10.93 12.61 -14.01
CA LYS A 144 -11.90 11.62 -14.49
C LYS A 144 -11.27 10.24 -14.58
N THR A 145 -11.36 9.47 -13.50
CA THR A 145 -10.75 8.14 -13.40
C THR A 145 -11.62 7.01 -13.95
N GLY A 146 -12.92 7.27 -14.18
CA GLY A 146 -13.91 6.25 -14.55
C GLY A 146 -14.36 5.36 -13.38
N MET A 147 -13.87 5.64 -12.16
CA MET A 147 -14.27 4.95 -10.93
C MET A 147 -15.22 5.83 -10.09
N PRO A 148 -16.07 5.23 -9.23
CA PRO A 148 -16.88 6.00 -8.29
C PRO A 148 -16.01 6.86 -7.37
N GLU A 149 -16.45 8.09 -7.11
CA GLU A 149 -15.74 9.01 -6.22
C GLU A 149 -15.58 8.39 -4.82
N PRO A 150 -14.43 8.60 -4.14
CA PRO A 150 -14.27 8.16 -2.77
C PRO A 150 -15.28 8.85 -1.86
N ASN A 151 -15.78 8.13 -0.86
CA ASN A 151 -16.71 8.64 0.13
C ASN A 151 -16.18 8.36 1.54
N PHE A 152 -15.25 9.19 2.00
CA PHE A 152 -14.72 9.13 3.35
C PHE A 152 -15.50 10.11 4.25
N THR A 153 -16.34 9.58 5.14
CA THR A 153 -17.02 10.36 6.18
C THR A 153 -16.21 10.35 7.48
N THR A 154 -16.12 9.19 8.10
CA THR A 154 -15.26 8.89 9.25
C THR A 154 -14.61 7.52 9.06
N ALA A 155 -13.49 7.26 9.71
CA ALA A 155 -12.84 5.95 9.68
C ALA A 155 -13.73 4.85 10.28
N ALA A 156 -14.53 5.17 11.30
CA ALA A 156 -15.50 4.25 11.87
C ALA A 156 -16.55 3.82 10.85
N ASP A 157 -17.12 4.76 10.08
CA ASP A 157 -18.10 4.48 9.03
C ASP A 157 -17.50 3.73 7.84
N VAL A 158 -16.24 4.03 7.49
CA VAL A 158 -15.55 3.31 6.42
C VAL A 158 -15.27 1.87 6.84
N ALA A 159 -14.86 1.66 8.08
CA ALA A 159 -14.56 0.34 8.63
C ALA A 159 -15.81 -0.50 8.86
N ARG A 160 -16.85 0.08 9.46
CA ARG A 160 -18.09 -0.59 9.87
C ARG A 160 -19.30 0.21 9.36
N PRO A 161 -19.51 0.26 8.03
CA PRO A 161 -20.59 1.01 7.43
C PRO A 161 -21.98 0.52 7.85
N ASP A 162 -22.90 1.44 8.11
CA ASP A 162 -24.30 1.13 8.40
C ASP A 162 -24.96 0.43 7.19
N PRO A 163 -25.42 -0.83 7.33
CA PRO A 163 -26.03 -1.57 6.22
C PRO A 163 -27.22 -0.88 5.54
N LYS A 164 -27.88 0.07 6.21
CA LYS A 164 -29.05 0.80 5.68
C LYS A 164 -28.67 1.94 4.74
N THR A 165 -27.51 2.57 4.97
CA THR A 165 -27.09 3.80 4.27
C THR A 165 -25.84 3.57 3.42
N ALA A 166 -25.10 2.50 3.70
CA ALA A 166 -23.91 2.10 2.99
C ALA A 166 -24.17 1.83 1.52
N THR A 167 -23.32 2.42 0.67
CA THR A 167 -23.15 1.94 -0.69
C THR A 167 -22.79 0.45 -0.68
N LYS A 168 -23.39 -0.30 -1.59
CA LYS A 168 -23.02 -1.69 -1.89
C LYS A 168 -22.00 -1.77 -3.03
N ASP A 169 -21.55 -0.63 -3.57
CA ASP A 169 -20.53 -0.59 -4.62
C ASP A 169 -19.13 -0.80 -4.02
N GLY A 170 -18.60 -2.01 -4.20
CA GLY A 170 -17.26 -2.37 -3.76
C GLY A 170 -16.15 -1.57 -4.46
N ARG A 171 -16.41 -0.97 -5.63
CA ARG A 171 -15.45 -0.04 -6.27
C ARG A 171 -15.33 1.26 -5.49
N GLN A 172 -16.43 1.79 -4.95
CA GLN A 172 -16.38 2.98 -4.08
C GLN A 172 -15.66 2.68 -2.76
N ARG A 173 -15.78 1.46 -2.22
CA ARG A 173 -14.97 1.03 -1.07
C ARG A 173 -13.49 1.03 -1.37
N TYR A 174 -13.11 0.55 -2.55
CA TYR A 174 -11.74 0.60 -3.01
C TYR A 174 -11.21 2.03 -3.18
N THR A 175 -11.96 2.91 -3.86
CA THR A 175 -11.53 4.31 -4.02
C THR A 175 -11.40 5.03 -2.67
N THR A 176 -12.33 4.77 -1.75
CA THR A 176 -12.29 5.31 -0.38
C THR A 176 -11.10 4.77 0.43
N ALA A 177 -10.79 3.47 0.32
CA ALA A 177 -9.61 2.89 0.99
C ALA A 177 -8.30 3.44 0.41
N LYS A 178 -8.24 3.72 -0.90
CA LYS A 178 -7.07 4.35 -1.54
C LYS A 178 -6.91 5.82 -1.14
N LEU A 179 -7.99 6.54 -0.94
CA LEU A 179 -7.96 7.86 -0.29
C LEU A 179 -7.45 7.78 1.16
N ALA A 180 -7.92 6.80 1.94
CA ALA A 180 -7.47 6.59 3.32
C ALA A 180 -5.95 6.39 3.43
N ASN A 181 -5.34 5.66 2.49
CA ASN A 181 -3.89 5.50 2.45
C ASN A 181 -3.14 6.84 2.33
N ILE A 182 -3.66 7.81 1.57
CA ILE A 182 -3.04 9.13 1.41
C ILE A 182 -3.33 10.02 2.63
N LEU A 183 -4.55 9.97 3.16
CA LEU A 183 -4.90 10.63 4.43
C LEU A 183 -3.94 10.19 5.54
N TRP A 184 -3.72 8.88 5.66
CA TRP A 184 -2.84 8.32 6.66
C TRP A 184 -1.36 8.64 6.40
N MET A 185 -0.92 8.70 5.15
CA MET A 185 0.42 9.18 4.79
C MET A 185 0.70 10.58 5.35
N TYR A 186 -0.22 11.52 5.15
CA TYR A 186 -0.09 12.88 5.70
C TYR A 186 -0.14 12.91 7.23
N ALA A 187 -1.02 12.12 7.85
CA ALA A 187 -1.10 12.00 9.30
C ALA A 187 0.19 11.43 9.93
N LEU A 188 0.78 10.42 9.27
CA LEU A 188 2.05 9.82 9.66
C LEU A 188 3.19 10.82 9.48
N GLU A 189 3.23 11.54 8.37
CA GLU A 189 4.26 12.53 8.07
C GLU A 189 4.32 13.64 9.14
N ARG A 190 3.16 14.18 9.53
CA ARG A 190 3.07 15.13 10.64
C ARG A 190 3.64 14.59 11.93
N ARG A 191 3.41 13.31 12.23
CA ARG A 191 3.90 12.66 13.46
C ARG A 191 5.38 12.36 13.40
N ILE A 192 5.90 11.93 12.25
CA ILE A 192 7.33 11.81 11.99
C ILE A 192 8.02 13.14 12.31
N ARG A 193 7.48 14.27 11.83
CA ARG A 193 8.00 15.60 12.18
C ARG A 193 7.85 15.93 13.67
N LYS A 194 6.64 15.76 14.23
CA LYS A 194 6.33 16.07 15.63
C LYS A 194 7.26 15.35 16.61
N TYR A 195 7.59 14.08 16.33
CA TYR A 195 8.44 13.24 17.16
C TYR A 195 9.90 13.17 16.67
N ASN A 196 10.29 14.04 15.73
CA ASN A 196 11.64 14.11 15.16
C ASN A 196 12.19 12.75 14.70
N LYS A 197 11.33 11.88 14.14
CA LYS A 197 11.78 10.60 13.59
C LYS A 197 12.55 10.88 12.29
N PRO A 198 13.69 10.22 12.04
CA PRO A 198 14.53 10.48 10.87
C PRO A 198 14.05 9.75 9.61
N TRP A 199 12.77 9.37 9.58
CA TRP A 199 12.17 8.56 8.51
C TRP A 199 11.55 9.45 7.44
N THR A 200 11.34 8.89 6.26
CA THR A 200 10.50 9.52 5.24
C THR A 200 9.27 8.66 4.97
N VAL A 201 8.15 9.31 4.65
CA VAL A 201 6.92 8.64 4.23
C VAL A 201 6.39 9.29 2.96
N ASN A 202 6.07 8.49 1.96
CA ASN A 202 5.44 8.96 0.72
C ASN A 202 4.33 8.00 0.28
N SER A 203 3.44 8.51 -0.56
CA SER A 203 2.40 7.71 -1.20
C SER A 203 2.68 7.53 -2.69
N PHE A 204 2.27 6.39 -3.24
CA PHE A 204 2.56 5.98 -4.60
C PHE A 204 1.31 5.49 -5.32
N ASP A 205 1.01 6.09 -6.46
CA ASP A 205 0.07 5.60 -7.44
C ASP A 205 0.79 4.87 -8.57
N PRO A 206 0.55 3.56 -8.73
CA PRO A 206 1.15 2.77 -9.79
C PRO A 206 0.47 2.97 -11.15
N GLY A 207 -0.62 3.74 -11.21
CA GLY A 207 -1.46 3.92 -12.39
C GLY A 207 -2.31 2.71 -12.74
N LEU A 208 -3.07 2.84 -13.82
CA LEU A 208 -3.88 1.74 -14.34
C LEU A 208 -2.95 0.70 -14.97
N MET A 209 -3.00 -0.54 -14.49
CA MET A 209 -2.20 -1.64 -15.03
C MET A 209 -3.12 -2.75 -15.57
N PRO A 210 -3.57 -2.64 -16.83
CA PRO A 210 -4.35 -3.70 -17.43
C PRO A 210 -3.59 -5.03 -17.43
N GLY A 211 -4.28 -6.12 -17.11
CA GLY A 211 -3.69 -7.46 -17.01
C GLY A 211 -3.06 -7.78 -15.65
N SER A 212 -3.06 -6.84 -14.70
CA SER A 212 -2.65 -7.12 -13.31
C SER A 212 -3.70 -7.96 -12.57
N GLY A 213 -3.29 -8.65 -11.50
CA GLY A 213 -4.18 -9.48 -10.68
C GLY A 213 -5.27 -8.73 -9.90
N LEU A 214 -5.32 -7.39 -9.97
CA LEU A 214 -6.29 -6.56 -9.25
C LEU A 214 -7.74 -6.84 -9.67
N ALA A 215 -7.97 -7.27 -10.92
CA ALA A 215 -9.30 -7.57 -11.45
C ALA A 215 -9.68 -9.06 -11.37
N ARG A 216 -9.04 -9.85 -10.49
CA ARG A 216 -9.27 -11.30 -10.42
C ARG A 216 -10.73 -11.68 -10.15
N ASP A 217 -11.45 -10.84 -9.42
CA ASP A 217 -12.84 -11.05 -9.00
C ASP A 217 -13.85 -10.24 -9.87
N TYR A 218 -13.42 -9.75 -11.04
CA TYR A 218 -14.32 -9.12 -12.03
C TYR A 218 -15.15 -10.21 -12.74
N ASP A 219 -16.29 -9.82 -13.32
CA ASP A 219 -17.09 -10.72 -14.15
C ASP A 219 -16.28 -11.25 -15.36
N ALA A 220 -16.68 -12.40 -15.90
CA ALA A 220 -15.88 -13.15 -16.86
C ALA A 220 -15.50 -12.36 -18.13
N ILE A 221 -16.39 -11.46 -18.58
CA ILE A 221 -16.18 -10.62 -19.77
C ILE A 221 -15.16 -9.53 -19.46
N SER A 222 -15.34 -8.77 -18.38
CA SER A 222 -14.37 -7.74 -17.98
C SER A 222 -13.02 -8.34 -17.63
N ARG A 223 -12.99 -9.53 -17.01
CA ARG A 223 -11.77 -10.30 -16.73
C ARG A 223 -11.05 -10.70 -18.03
N PHE A 224 -11.79 -11.17 -19.04
CA PHE A 224 -11.21 -11.52 -20.33
C PHE A 224 -10.58 -10.30 -21.02
N ILE A 225 -11.30 -9.18 -21.10
CA ILE A 225 -10.82 -7.93 -21.70
C ILE A 225 -9.59 -7.41 -20.93
N TRP A 226 -9.64 -7.43 -19.59
CA TRP A 226 -8.55 -7.01 -18.72
C TRP A 226 -7.26 -7.81 -18.90
N PHE A 227 -7.36 -9.15 -18.99
CA PHE A 227 -6.18 -10.00 -19.10
C PHE A 227 -5.67 -10.21 -20.53
N HIS A 228 -6.52 -10.12 -21.55
CA HIS A 228 -6.16 -10.54 -22.91
C HIS A 228 -6.17 -9.41 -23.93
N ILE A 229 -6.99 -8.38 -23.75
CA ILE A 229 -7.16 -7.32 -24.75
C ILE A 229 -6.36 -6.09 -24.35
N PHE A 230 -6.64 -5.51 -23.18
CA PHE A 230 -6.04 -4.24 -22.78
C PHE A 230 -4.50 -4.22 -22.71
N PRO A 231 -3.79 -5.27 -22.23
CA PRO A 231 -2.33 -5.24 -22.18
C PRO A 231 -1.68 -5.10 -23.56
N ARG A 232 -2.32 -5.65 -24.61
CA ARG A 232 -1.81 -5.64 -26.00
C ARG A 232 -2.04 -4.31 -26.71
N ILE A 233 -2.94 -3.48 -26.20
CA ILE A 233 -3.30 -2.18 -26.79
C ILE A 233 -2.89 -1.01 -25.89
N THR A 234 -2.08 -1.23 -24.85
CA THR A 234 -1.65 -0.20 -23.88
C THR A 234 -1.21 1.14 -24.52
N PRO A 235 -0.39 1.17 -25.59
CA PRO A 235 -0.02 2.44 -26.25
C PRO A 235 -1.22 3.16 -26.89
N LEU A 236 -2.15 2.40 -27.46
CA LEU A 236 -3.38 2.93 -28.04
C LEU A 236 -4.36 3.40 -26.95
N VAL A 237 -4.43 2.72 -25.81
CA VAL A 237 -5.26 3.14 -24.66
C VAL A 237 -4.72 4.44 -24.07
N ARG A 238 -3.39 4.58 -23.88
CA ARG A 238 -2.75 5.86 -23.48
C ARG A 238 -3.16 7.00 -24.41
N LEU A 239 -3.12 6.74 -25.73
CA LEU A 239 -3.50 7.71 -26.76
C LEU A 239 -5.00 8.06 -26.72
N ILE A 240 -5.89 7.05 -26.62
CA ILE A 240 -7.35 7.23 -26.62
C ILE A 240 -7.83 7.97 -25.36
N PHE A 241 -7.29 7.62 -24.20
CA PHE A 241 -7.68 8.23 -22.93
C PHE A 241 -6.88 9.49 -22.58
N GLY A 242 -5.90 9.87 -23.42
CA GLY A 242 -5.09 11.07 -23.23
C GLY A 242 -4.36 11.11 -21.88
N THR A 243 -3.99 9.95 -21.34
CA THR A 243 -3.37 9.83 -20.02
C THR A 243 -2.07 9.03 -20.08
N ASP A 244 -1.05 9.56 -19.41
CA ASP A 244 0.23 8.88 -19.20
C ASP A 244 0.16 7.87 -18.03
N ASN A 245 -0.91 7.90 -17.22
CA ASN A 245 -1.05 7.11 -15.98
C ASN A 245 -1.61 5.69 -16.22
N ILE A 246 -1.17 5.07 -17.33
CA ILE A 246 -1.41 3.66 -17.64
C ILE A 246 -0.05 3.01 -17.77
N HIS A 247 0.24 2.00 -16.98
CA HIS A 247 1.57 1.43 -16.87
C HIS A 247 1.54 -0.09 -16.99
N THR A 248 2.64 -0.65 -17.47
CA THR A 248 2.95 -2.07 -17.30
C THR A 248 3.34 -2.34 -15.85
N THR A 249 3.21 -3.58 -15.39
CA THR A 249 3.67 -3.96 -14.04
C THR A 249 5.16 -3.73 -13.85
N ALA A 250 5.96 -3.85 -14.91
CA ALA A 250 7.39 -3.57 -14.90
C ALA A 250 7.68 -2.07 -14.69
N GLU A 251 7.00 -1.17 -15.41
CA GLU A 251 7.14 0.28 -15.23
C GLU A 251 6.77 0.70 -13.80
N SER A 252 5.61 0.27 -13.29
CA SER A 252 5.16 0.59 -11.93
C SER A 252 6.05 -0.06 -10.86
N GLY A 253 6.55 -1.27 -11.13
CA GLY A 253 7.51 -1.96 -10.27
C GLY A 253 8.84 -1.21 -10.17
N ALA A 254 9.35 -0.68 -11.30
CA ALA A 254 10.55 0.15 -11.33
C ALA A 254 10.35 1.47 -10.58
N ALA A 255 9.18 2.10 -10.73
CA ALA A 255 8.83 3.31 -10.00
C ALA A 255 8.76 3.07 -8.47
N LEU A 256 8.14 1.97 -8.04
CA LEU A 256 8.10 1.60 -6.63
C LEU A 256 9.50 1.27 -6.08
N ALA A 257 10.32 0.52 -6.84
CA ALA A 257 11.71 0.23 -6.48
C ALA A 257 12.51 1.53 -6.32
N ARG A 258 12.36 2.49 -7.24
CA ARG A 258 13.01 3.80 -7.18
C ARG A 258 12.69 4.53 -5.86
N LEU A 259 11.42 4.59 -5.47
CA LEU A 259 11.02 5.24 -4.20
C LEU A 259 11.71 4.58 -2.99
N ALA A 260 11.90 3.26 -3.04
CA ALA A 260 12.54 2.50 -1.97
C ALA A 260 14.06 2.71 -1.87
N VAL A 261 14.78 2.87 -3.00
CA VAL A 261 16.27 2.80 -2.98
C VAL A 261 17.01 3.96 -3.63
N ASP A 262 16.37 4.83 -4.43
CA ASP A 262 17.03 5.96 -5.12
C ASP A 262 17.60 6.97 -4.11
N SER A 263 18.90 7.23 -4.14
CA SER A 263 19.57 8.15 -3.22
C SER A 263 19.02 9.58 -3.31
N ASN A 264 18.53 10.01 -4.47
CA ASN A 264 17.99 11.36 -4.68
C ASN A 264 16.67 11.59 -3.93
N LEU A 265 16.02 10.52 -3.48
CA LEU A 265 14.75 10.58 -2.74
C LEU A 265 14.93 10.38 -1.23
N LYS A 266 16.17 10.31 -0.74
CA LYS A 266 16.45 9.98 0.68
C LYS A 266 15.78 10.93 1.68
N THR A 267 15.63 12.20 1.32
CA THR A 267 15.05 13.24 2.19
C THR A 267 13.63 13.64 1.78
N VAL A 268 13.08 13.04 0.72
CA VAL A 268 11.76 13.39 0.20
C VAL A 268 10.71 12.71 1.08
N THR A 269 9.81 13.51 1.65
CA THR A 269 8.74 13.04 2.54
C THR A 269 7.46 13.86 2.33
N GLY A 270 6.32 13.27 2.62
CA GLY A 270 5.00 13.91 2.52
C GLY A 270 4.51 14.09 1.09
N LYS A 271 5.04 13.33 0.14
CA LYS A 271 4.73 13.48 -1.29
C LYS A 271 3.83 12.37 -1.82
N TYR A 272 3.10 12.72 -2.87
CA TYR A 272 2.33 11.78 -3.68
C TYR A 272 3.01 11.65 -5.04
N PHE A 273 3.32 10.41 -5.43
CA PHE A 273 3.95 10.10 -6.71
C PHE A 273 2.98 9.34 -7.59
N GLU A 274 2.84 9.79 -8.84
CA GLU A 274 2.19 9.05 -9.91
C GLU A 274 3.26 8.49 -10.85
N GLY A 275 3.46 7.17 -10.80
CA GLY A 275 4.61 6.55 -11.43
C GLY A 275 5.92 7.20 -10.94
N LEU A 276 6.62 7.90 -11.84
CA LEU A 276 7.88 8.58 -11.54
C LEU A 276 7.73 10.05 -11.14
N LYS A 277 6.55 10.65 -11.33
CA LYS A 277 6.32 12.09 -11.21
C LYS A 277 5.72 12.43 -9.84
N GLU A 278 6.26 13.44 -9.15
CA GLU A 278 5.57 14.05 -8.01
C GLU A 278 4.34 14.82 -8.52
N ARG A 279 3.18 14.63 -7.88
CA ARG A 279 1.94 15.38 -8.18
C ARG A 279 1.24 15.79 -6.88
N PRO A 280 0.44 16.87 -6.90
CA PRO A 280 -0.49 17.16 -5.80
C PRO A 280 -1.55 16.06 -5.70
N SER A 281 -1.80 15.55 -4.50
CA SER A 281 -2.91 14.65 -4.20
C SER A 281 -4.26 15.39 -4.15
N SER A 282 -5.36 14.65 -4.09
CA SER A 282 -6.71 15.24 -4.06
C SER A 282 -6.91 16.21 -2.90
N THR A 283 -7.79 17.18 -3.08
CA THR A 283 -8.18 18.16 -2.06
C THR A 283 -8.68 17.47 -0.80
N ASP A 284 -9.46 16.39 -0.94
CA ASP A 284 -10.00 15.65 0.20
C ASP A 284 -8.91 14.95 1.01
N SER A 285 -7.88 14.42 0.34
CA SER A 285 -6.73 13.80 1.00
C SER A 285 -5.91 14.77 1.85
N ARG A 286 -6.05 16.08 1.62
CA ARG A 286 -5.37 17.15 2.37
C ARG A 286 -6.21 17.72 3.52
N ASN A 287 -7.42 17.19 3.76
CA ASN A 287 -8.27 17.58 4.88
C ASN A 287 -7.74 17.01 6.20
N GLU A 288 -7.16 17.86 7.04
CA GLU A 288 -6.53 17.46 8.30
C GLU A 288 -7.52 16.80 9.29
N VAL A 289 -8.79 17.24 9.32
CA VAL A 289 -9.80 16.63 10.21
C VAL A 289 -10.01 15.16 9.87
N LYS A 290 -10.12 14.82 8.58
CA LYS A 290 -10.23 13.43 8.12
C LYS A 290 -8.98 12.61 8.40
N GLN A 291 -7.80 13.23 8.26
CA GLN A 291 -6.53 12.57 8.54
C GLN A 291 -6.38 12.23 10.01
N GLU A 292 -6.76 13.14 10.92
CA GLU A 292 -6.71 12.92 12.36
C GLU A 292 -7.80 11.96 12.85
N ASP A 293 -9.01 12.04 12.29
CA ASP A 293 -10.06 11.04 12.51
C ASP A 293 -9.56 9.63 12.15
N LEU A 294 -8.99 9.47 10.96
CA LEU A 294 -8.42 8.21 10.50
C LEU A 294 -7.29 7.72 11.40
N TRP A 295 -6.36 8.60 11.78
CA TRP A 295 -5.27 8.22 12.66
C TRP A 295 -5.77 7.73 14.02
N ASN A 296 -6.60 8.53 14.68
CA ASN A 296 -7.05 8.26 16.03
C ASN A 296 -7.88 6.98 16.09
N TRP A 297 -8.79 6.81 15.12
CA TRP A 297 -9.56 5.57 14.98
C TRP A 297 -8.63 4.37 14.75
N THR A 298 -7.66 4.50 13.84
CA THR A 298 -6.76 3.39 13.50
C THR A 298 -5.92 2.96 14.69
N VAL A 299 -5.34 3.91 15.43
CA VAL A 299 -4.57 3.60 16.65
C VAL A 299 -5.43 2.92 17.71
N ALA A 300 -6.65 3.43 17.94
CA ALA A 300 -7.56 2.87 18.92
C ALA A 300 -8.05 1.46 18.54
N GLU A 301 -8.32 1.22 17.25
CA GLU A 301 -8.77 -0.09 16.75
C GLU A 301 -7.64 -1.14 16.78
N LEU A 302 -6.39 -0.73 16.54
CA LEU A 302 -5.27 -1.64 16.36
C LEU A 302 -4.54 -2.04 17.64
N ALA A 303 -4.53 -1.16 18.64
CA ALA A 303 -3.82 -1.38 19.88
C ALA A 303 -4.54 -2.44 20.74
N LYS A 304 -3.78 -3.41 21.27
CA LYS A 304 -4.33 -4.44 22.16
C LYS A 304 -4.50 -3.96 23.62
N ASP A 305 -3.78 -2.91 23.99
CA ASP A 305 -3.76 -2.33 25.32
C ASP A 305 -3.30 -0.87 25.27
N GLU A 306 -3.47 -0.13 26.37
CA GLU A 306 -3.11 1.30 26.46
C GLU A 306 -1.60 1.56 26.30
N ALA A 307 -0.74 0.61 26.64
CA ALA A 307 0.70 0.78 26.46
C ALA A 307 1.07 0.71 24.97
N GLU A 308 0.50 -0.24 24.24
CA GLU A 308 0.66 -0.35 22.80
C GLU A 308 0.04 0.84 22.08
N LYS A 309 -1.11 1.33 22.54
CA LYS A 309 -1.74 2.54 22.02
C LYS A 309 -0.80 3.74 22.10
N ARG A 310 -0.23 4.00 23.28
CA ARG A 310 0.72 5.12 23.49
C ARG A 310 1.94 5.01 22.56
N ARG A 311 2.50 3.81 22.41
CA ARG A 311 3.60 3.56 21.46
C ARG A 311 3.21 3.88 20.03
N PHE A 312 2.01 3.47 19.61
CA PHE A 312 1.52 3.77 18.26
C PHE A 312 1.34 5.28 18.05
N GLU A 313 0.86 6.01 19.07
CA GLU A 313 0.74 7.48 19.04
C GLU A 313 2.08 8.19 18.96
N SER A 314 3.11 7.72 19.67
CA SER A 314 4.45 8.32 19.71
C SER A 314 5.43 7.79 18.67
N LEU A 315 5.04 6.77 17.90
CA LEU A 315 5.89 6.07 16.94
C LEU A 315 7.11 5.37 17.59
N ASP A 316 6.95 4.83 18.80
CA ASP A 316 8.01 4.18 19.60
C ASP A 316 7.94 2.65 19.63
#